data_AF-A0A109XYD4-F1
#
_entry.id   AF-A0A109XYD4-F1
#
_cell.length_a   1.000
_cell.length_b   1.000
_cell.length_c   1.000
_cell.angle_alpha   90.00
_cell.angle_beta   90.00
_cell.angle_gamma   90.00
#
_symmetry.space_group_name_H-M   'P 1'
#
loop_
_entity.id
_entity.type
_entity.pdbx_description
1 polymer ?
#
loop_
_entity_poly.entity_id
_entity_poly.type
_entity_poly.pdbx_seq_one_letter_code
_entity_poly.pdbx_strand_id
1 'polypeptide(L)'
;MRTWLERMQGWLLLAGIFLGTLAGVFYRGRATGRQAERHDRAEQINEQATKARQEVRNVEDEVARMDDDAVSDRLKSGWVRGPGQGGR
;
A
#
# COMPACT_ATOMS: atom_id res chain seq x y z
N MET A 1 -8.95 -30.86 -54.42
CA MET A 1 -9.85 -29.86 -53.78
C MET A 1 -9.89 -29.98 -52.25
N ARG A 2 -9.94 -31.18 -51.64
CA ARG A 2 -9.96 -31.34 -50.16
C ARG A 2 -8.70 -30.85 -49.42
N THR A 3 -7.51 -31.00 -50.00
CA THR A 3 -6.22 -30.62 -49.39
C THR A 3 -6.07 -29.11 -49.12
N TRP A 4 -6.78 -28.26 -49.88
CA TRP A 4 -6.77 -26.81 -49.68
C TRP A 4 -7.66 -26.39 -48.50
N LEU A 5 -8.81 -27.06 -48.33
CA LEU A 5 -9.70 -26.90 -47.19
C LEU A 5 -9.04 -27.36 -45.87
N GLU A 6 -8.33 -28.49 -45.89
CA GLU A 6 -7.60 -29.00 -44.73
C GLU A 6 -6.45 -28.06 -44.31
N ARG A 7 -5.74 -27.46 -45.28
CA ARG A 7 -4.73 -26.43 -44.97
C ARG A 7 -5.37 -25.18 -44.37
N MET A 8 -6.45 -24.68 -44.93
CA MET A 8 -7.20 -23.53 -44.37
C MET A 8 -7.65 -23.80 -42.93
N GLN A 9 -8.15 -25.01 -42.65
CA GLN A 9 -8.58 -25.41 -41.33
C GLN A 9 -7.41 -25.49 -40.33
N GLY A 10 -6.25 -26.00 -40.76
CA GLY A 10 -5.03 -26.01 -39.94
C GLY A 10 -4.55 -24.60 -39.57
N TRP A 11 -4.60 -23.66 -40.53
CA TRP A 11 -4.26 -22.26 -40.28
C TRP A 11 -5.24 -21.57 -39.32
N LEU A 12 -6.53 -21.86 -39.43
CA LEU A 12 -7.54 -21.35 -38.50
C LEU A 12 -7.35 -21.87 -37.06
N LEU A 13 -6.98 -23.15 -36.91
CA LEU A 13 -6.68 -23.72 -35.60
C LEU A 13 -5.45 -23.07 -34.96
N LEU A 14 -4.37 -22.88 -35.73
CA LEU A 14 -3.17 -22.19 -35.25
C LEU A 14 -3.46 -20.74 -34.87
N ALA A 15 -4.23 -20.01 -35.70
CA ALA A 15 -4.65 -18.65 -35.39
C ALA A 15 -5.49 -18.59 -34.10
N GLY A 16 -6.40 -19.55 -33.90
CA GLY A 16 -7.21 -19.66 -32.68
C GLY A 16 -6.36 -19.89 -31.42
N ILE A 17 -5.40 -20.81 -31.48
CA ILE A 17 -4.49 -21.08 -30.35
C ILE A 17 -3.64 -19.86 -30.03
N PHE A 18 -3.12 -19.18 -31.06
CA PHE A 18 -2.30 -17.99 -30.90
C PHE A 18 -3.07 -16.84 -30.25
N LEU A 19 -4.28 -16.55 -30.75
CA LEU A 19 -5.16 -15.53 -30.18
C LEU A 19 -5.62 -15.89 -28.77
N GLY A 20 -5.94 -17.16 -28.51
CA GLY A 20 -6.32 -17.64 -27.18
C GLY A 20 -5.19 -17.46 -26.16
N THR A 21 -3.95 -17.72 -26.57
CA THR A 21 -2.77 -17.54 -25.71
C THR A 21 -2.53 -16.06 -25.42
N LEU A 22 -2.60 -15.19 -26.44
CA LEU A 22 -2.47 -13.74 -26.26
C LEU A 22 -3.56 -13.17 -25.35
N ALA A 23 -4.81 -13.58 -25.55
CA ALA A 23 -5.92 -13.20 -24.69
C ALA A 23 -5.69 -13.69 -23.25
N GLY A 24 -5.28 -14.95 -23.07
CA GLY A 24 -4.96 -15.51 -21.75
C GLY A 24 -3.88 -14.72 -21.01
N VAL A 25 -2.78 -14.38 -21.69
CA VAL A 25 -1.69 -13.57 -21.12
C VAL A 25 -2.15 -12.13 -20.86
N PHE A 26 -2.94 -11.52 -21.74
CA PHE A 26 -3.45 -10.16 -21.55
C PHE A 26 -4.40 -10.07 -20.35
N TYR A 27 -5.35 -10.99 -20.23
CA TYR A 27 -6.27 -11.04 -19.10
C TYR A 27 -5.56 -11.41 -17.80
N ARG A 28 -4.60 -12.35 -17.84
CA ARG A 28 -3.77 -12.69 -16.68
C ARG A 28 -2.89 -11.51 -16.27
N GLY A 29 -2.24 -10.83 -17.20
CA GLY A 29 -1.44 -9.62 -16.95
C GLY A 29 -2.28 -8.49 -16.37
N ARG A 30 -3.50 -8.26 -16.88
CA ARG A 30 -4.45 -7.27 -16.34
C ARG A 30 -4.98 -7.62 -14.95
N ALA A 31 -5.13 -8.91 -14.64
CA ALA A 31 -5.45 -9.38 -13.29
C ALA A 31 -4.28 -9.20 -12.33
N THR A 32 -3.04 -9.45 -12.80
CA THR A 32 -1.82 -9.37 -12.00
C THR A 32 -1.42 -7.91 -11.72
N GLY A 33 -1.62 -6.98 -12.65
CA GLY A 33 -1.33 -5.55 -12.44
C GLY A 33 -2.14 -4.91 -11.31
N ARG A 34 -3.40 -5.34 -11.12
CA ARG A 34 -4.22 -4.88 -9.97
C ARG A 34 -3.85 -5.55 -8.65
N GLN A 35 -3.26 -6.74 -8.68
CA GLN A 35 -2.77 -7.39 -7.46
C GLN A 35 -1.42 -6.83 -7.02
N ALA A 36 -0.54 -6.48 -7.97
CA ALA A 36 0.74 -5.84 -7.67
C ALA A 36 0.54 -4.47 -6.98
N GLU A 37 -0.33 -3.60 -7.51
CA GLU A 37 -0.62 -2.30 -6.85
C GLU A 37 -1.23 -2.44 -5.44
N ARG A 38 -2.00 -3.51 -5.18
CA ARG A 38 -2.57 -3.76 -3.85
C ARG A 38 -1.52 -4.28 -2.87
N HIS A 39 -0.56 -5.05 -3.35
CA HIS A 39 0.53 -5.56 -2.52
C HIS A 39 1.44 -4.41 -2.05
N ASP A 40 1.83 -3.52 -2.97
CA ASP A 40 2.69 -2.37 -2.66
C ASP A 40 2.01 -1.37 -1.72
N ARG A 41 0.68 -1.19 -1.82
CA ARG A 41 -0.07 -0.35 -0.88
C ARG A 41 -0.26 -1.01 0.48
N ALA A 42 -0.50 -2.32 0.54
CA ALA A 42 -0.67 -3.03 1.80
C ALA A 42 0.63 -3.04 2.62
N GLU A 43 1.78 -3.17 1.95
CA GLU A 43 3.10 -3.13 2.58
C GLU A 43 3.41 -1.73 3.15
N GLN A 44 3.13 -0.67 2.38
CA GLN A 44 3.28 0.71 2.87
C GLN A 44 2.34 1.04 4.03
N ILE A 45 1.08 0.57 4.01
CA ILE A 45 0.14 0.75 5.12
C ILE A 45 0.63 0.00 6.36
N ASN A 46 1.17 -1.20 6.20
CA ASN A 46 1.69 -1.99 7.31
C ASN A 46 2.96 -1.36 7.91
N GLU A 47 3.85 -0.81 7.09
CA GLU A 47 4.99 -0.03 7.58
C GLU A 47 4.56 1.21 8.36
N GLN A 48 3.61 1.99 7.82
CA GLN A 48 3.08 3.17 8.51
C GLN A 48 2.39 2.79 9.82
N ALA A 49 1.61 1.72 9.84
CA ALA A 49 0.96 1.22 11.05
C ALA A 49 1.98 0.72 12.09
N THR A 50 3.08 0.11 11.65
CA THR A 50 4.15 -0.36 12.53
C THR A 50 4.91 0.82 13.13
N LYS A 51 5.28 1.82 12.31
CA LYS A 51 5.91 3.06 12.78
C LYS A 51 5.01 3.81 13.78
N ALA A 52 3.71 3.92 13.49
CA ALA A 52 2.76 4.55 14.40
C ALA A 52 2.66 3.82 15.76
N ARG A 53 2.62 2.49 15.75
CA ARG A 53 2.62 1.69 16.99
C ARG A 53 3.91 1.87 17.79
N GLN A 54 5.04 2.01 17.12
CA GLN A 54 6.32 2.21 17.79
C GLN A 54 6.44 3.62 18.39
N GLU A 55 5.95 4.64 17.68
CA GLU A 55 5.88 6.00 18.21
C GLU A 55 5.00 6.08 19.45
N VAL A 56 3.82 5.45 19.43
CA VAL A 56 2.93 5.39 20.60
C VAL A 56 3.62 4.74 21.79
N ARG A 57 4.29 3.59 21.59
CA ARG A 57 5.03 2.92 22.67
C ARG A 57 6.18 3.76 23.21
N ASN A 58 6.93 4.44 22.34
CA ASN A 58 8.02 5.32 22.76
C ASN A 58 7.48 6.48 23.62
N VAL A 59 6.35 7.07 23.23
CA VAL A 59 5.68 8.13 24.01
C VAL A 59 5.17 7.59 25.33
N GLU A 60 4.53 6.42 25.35
CA GLU A 60 4.07 5.76 26.58
C GLU A 60 5.25 5.49 27.53
N ASP A 61 6.37 4.96 27.03
CA ASP A 61 7.58 4.69 27.82
C ASP A 61 8.28 5.98 28.28
N GLU A 62 8.24 7.05 27.49
CA GLU A 62 8.74 8.37 27.88
C GLU A 62 7.90 8.96 29.01
N VAL A 63 6.57 8.93 28.89
CA VAL A 63 5.65 9.43 29.91
C VAL A 63 5.72 8.60 31.18
N ALA A 64 5.80 7.26 31.08
CA ALA A 64 5.90 6.38 32.24
C ALA A 64 7.22 6.56 33.03
N ARG A 65 8.26 7.10 32.39
CA ARG A 65 9.54 7.43 33.05
C ARG A 65 9.59 8.87 33.55
N MET A 66 8.66 9.73 33.15
CA MET A 66 8.57 11.09 33.66
C MET A 66 7.85 11.10 35.00
N ASP A 67 8.36 11.88 35.94
CA ASP A 67 7.66 12.17 37.19
C ASP A 67 6.40 13.00 36.91
N ASP A 68 5.37 12.86 37.76
CA ASP A 68 4.07 13.54 37.60
C ASP A 68 4.20 15.07 37.44
N ASP A 69 5.18 15.68 38.12
CA ASP A 69 5.48 17.11 38.02
C ASP A 69 6.01 17.49 36.63
N ALA A 70 6.87 16.65 36.03
CA ALA A 70 7.40 16.86 34.69
C ALA A 70 6.31 16.69 33.61
N VAL A 71 5.36 15.77 33.81
CA VAL A 71 4.18 15.62 32.95
C VAL A 71 3.28 16.85 33.05
N SER A 72 3.04 17.36 34.26
CA SER A 72 2.23 18.57 34.51
C SER A 72 2.82 19.81 33.83
N ASP A 73 4.13 20.01 33.91
CA ASP A 73 4.82 21.15 33.29
C ASP A 73 4.83 21.08 31.76
N ARG A 74 4.97 19.88 31.18
CA ARG A 74 4.85 19.69 29.72
C ARG A 74 3.43 19.96 29.21
N LEU A 75 2.40 19.55 29.96
CA LEU A 75 1.00 19.85 29.65
C LEU A 75 0.73 21.36 29.75
N LYS A 76 1.22 22.04 30.79
CA LYS A 76 1.05 23.50 30.95
C LYS A 76 1.77 24.31 29.87
N SER A 77 2.95 23.89 29.44
CA SER A 77 3.74 24.64 28.45
C SER A 77 3.33 24.36 27.00
N GLY A 78 2.95 23.12 26.67
CA GLY A 78 2.65 22.69 25.31
C GLY A 78 1.18 22.79 24.91
N TRP A 79 0.25 22.61 25.86
CA TRP A 79 -1.19 22.56 25.58
C TRP A 79 -1.95 23.80 26.05
N VAL A 80 -1.62 24.33 27.23
CA VAL A 80 -2.17 25.62 27.66
C VAL A 80 -1.41 26.69 26.91
N ARG A 81 -2.06 27.37 25.96
CA ARG A 81 -1.51 28.58 25.35
C ARG A 81 -1.28 29.59 26.48
N GLY A 82 -0.04 29.67 26.97
CA GLY A 82 0.33 30.61 28.02
C GLY A 82 -0.04 32.04 27.58
N PRO A 83 -0.34 32.96 28.52
CA PRO A 83 -0.53 34.35 28.17
C PRO A 83 0.73 34.79 27.41
N GLY A 84 0.54 35.10 26.12
CA GLY A 84 1.63 35.27 25.19
C GLY A 84 2.67 36.23 25.73
N GLN A 85 3.93 35.83 25.62
CA GLN A 85 5.05 36.75 25.62
C GLN A 85 4.93 37.59 24.34
N GLY A 86 4.05 38.60 24.39
CA GLY A 86 3.66 39.42 23.26
C GLY A 86 3.37 40.84 23.74
N GLY A 87 4.41 41.67 23.67
CA GLY A 87 4.30 43.13 23.55
C GLY A 87 3.88 43.88 24.81
N ARG A 88 4.88 44.28 25.61
CA ARG A 88 4.88 45.63 26.18
C ARG A 88 5.90 46.46 25.40
#